data_AF-A0A2G5WYH5-F1
#
_entry.id   AF-A0A2G5WYH5-F1
#
_cell.length_a   1.000
_cell.length_b   1.000
_cell.length_c   1.000
_cell.angle_alpha   90.00
_cell.angle_beta   90.00
_cell.angle_gamma   90.00
#
_symmetry.space_group_name_H-M   'P 1'
#
loop_
_entity.id
_entity.type
_entity.pdbx_description
1 polymer ?
#
loop_
_entity_poly.entity_id
_entity_poly.type
_entity_poly.pdbx_seq_one_letter_code
_entity_poly.pdbx_strand_id
1 'polypeptide(L)'
;MIKKRKNNMRFLFITFFVTPFILSIVIGFNFLDLNFLLENENIKSSLDISGYLFTLSSLSLVFILFKNFKRSDYTRFEINKNYLENNAEEKLVHSLTNIKVCLTENTVKDLYSSCIVIKNIYNDLKDEQSDVDLKAYTSEIKSVFNLLNKFKLSSIGFESDIVKFKSITSDNKHYIVGKIDELLWQLKQRSSLNE
;
A
#
# COMPACT_ATOMS: atom_id res chain seq x y z
N MET A 1 -11.96 6.50 21.27
CA MET A 1 -11.27 5.70 22.30
C MET A 1 -10.94 4.32 21.72
N ILE A 2 -9.77 4.17 21.09
CA ILE A 2 -9.37 2.94 20.38
C ILE A 2 -8.88 1.95 21.43
N LYS A 3 -9.72 0.97 21.80
CA LYS A 3 -9.29 -0.17 22.62
C LYS A 3 -8.19 -0.90 21.82
N LYS A 4 -6.94 -0.75 22.27
CA LYS A 4 -5.79 -1.55 21.80
C LYS A 4 -6.16 -3.03 21.97
N ARG A 5 -6.51 -3.70 20.86
CA ARG A 5 -6.59 -5.17 20.80
C ARG A 5 -5.17 -5.67 21.01
N LYS A 6 -4.84 -5.98 22.26
CA LYS A 6 -3.54 -6.55 22.63
C LYS A 6 -3.38 -7.84 21.81
N ASN A 7 -2.23 -7.95 21.17
CA ASN A 7 -1.91 -8.92 20.15
C ASN A 7 -1.94 -10.35 20.72
N ASN A 8 -3.06 -11.06 20.55
CA ASN A 8 -3.21 -12.47 20.96
C ASN A 8 -2.49 -13.44 19.99
N MET A 9 -1.72 -12.95 19.02
CA MET A 9 -0.97 -13.80 18.08
C MET A 9 -0.01 -14.76 18.79
N ARG A 10 0.60 -14.36 19.92
CA ARG A 10 1.44 -15.26 20.73
C ARG A 10 0.64 -16.39 21.36
N PHE A 11 -0.56 -16.08 21.88
CA PHE A 11 -1.45 -17.08 22.45
C PHE A 11 -1.94 -18.06 21.38
N LEU A 12 -2.33 -17.56 20.21
CA LEU A 12 -2.75 -18.40 19.08
C LEU A 12 -1.60 -19.29 18.58
N PHE A 13 -0.38 -18.75 18.47
CA PHE A 13 0.80 -19.51 18.07
C PHE A 13 1.12 -20.64 19.06
N ILE A 14 1.10 -20.34 20.37
CA ILE A 14 1.34 -21.35 21.40
C ILE A 14 0.28 -22.45 21.34
N THR A 15 -1.01 -22.08 21.30
CA THR A 15 -2.11 -23.05 21.33
C THR A 15 -2.15 -23.95 20.08
N PHE A 16 -1.81 -23.42 18.90
CA PHE A 16 -1.95 -24.17 17.64
C PHE A 16 -0.66 -24.84 17.15
N PHE A 17 0.52 -24.40 17.58
CA PHE A 17 1.78 -25.01 17.15
C PHE A 17 2.53 -25.69 18.28
N VAL A 18 2.61 -25.07 19.45
CA VAL A 18 3.43 -25.58 20.56
C VAL A 18 2.69 -26.67 21.34
N THR A 19 1.41 -26.46 21.65
CA THR A 19 0.62 -27.43 22.44
C THR A 19 0.47 -28.80 21.76
N PRO A 20 0.15 -28.89 20.44
CA PRO A 20 0.04 -30.19 19.77
C PRO A 20 1.39 -30.93 19.73
N PHE A 21 2.49 -30.20 19.52
CA PHE A 21 3.83 -30.77 19.47
C PHE A 21 4.26 -31.36 20.82
N ILE A 22 4.01 -30.63 21.91
CA ILE A 22 4.28 -31.12 23.27
C ILE A 22 3.40 -32.33 23.60
N LEU A 23 2.12 -32.31 23.25
CA LEU A 23 1.21 -33.44 23.44
C LEU A 23 1.68 -34.68 22.68
N SER A 24 2.10 -34.53 21.42
CA SER A 24 2.65 -35.64 20.63
C SER A 24 3.93 -36.21 21.25
N ILE A 25 4.82 -35.38 21.79
CA ILE A 25 6.03 -35.85 22.46
C ILE A 25 5.69 -36.60 23.75
N VAL A 26 4.78 -36.07 24.58
CA VAL A 26 4.38 -36.69 25.85
C VAL A 26 3.68 -38.03 25.62
N ILE A 27 2.86 -38.14 24.57
CA ILE A 27 2.24 -39.40 24.17
C ILE A 27 3.30 -40.35 23.60
N GLY A 28 4.22 -39.88 22.75
CA GLY A 28 5.28 -40.71 22.19
C GLY A 28 6.29 -41.24 23.23
N PHE A 29 6.59 -40.47 24.28
CA PHE A 29 7.53 -40.89 25.34
C PHE A 29 6.91 -41.82 26.38
N ASN A 30 5.64 -41.63 26.75
CA ASN A 30 4.97 -42.49 27.74
C ASN A 30 4.55 -43.84 27.15
N PHE A 31 4.41 -43.94 25.83
CA PHE A 31 4.06 -45.16 25.12
C PHE A 31 5.21 -45.56 24.18
N LEU A 32 6.34 -45.95 24.78
CA LEU A 32 7.61 -46.23 24.09
C LEU A 32 7.56 -47.52 23.23
N ASP A 33 6.45 -48.26 23.26
CA ASP A 33 6.22 -49.45 22.44
C ASP A 33 5.28 -49.09 21.27
N LEU A 34 5.86 -48.84 20.11
CA LEU A 34 5.16 -48.35 18.90
C LEU A 34 4.04 -49.30 18.45
N ASN A 35 4.13 -50.60 18.79
CA ASN A 35 3.11 -51.60 18.50
C ASN A 35 1.85 -51.43 19.37
N PHE A 36 1.99 -50.99 20.63
CA PHE A 36 0.85 -50.70 21.51
C PHE A 36 0.10 -49.42 21.09
N LEU A 37 0.81 -48.45 20.50
CA LEU A 37 0.24 -47.22 19.95
C LEU A 37 -0.65 -47.46 18.72
N LEU A 38 -0.30 -48.45 17.89
CA LEU A 38 -1.03 -48.79 16.67
C LEU A 38 -2.22 -49.74 16.92
N GLU A 39 -2.14 -50.58 17.95
CA GLU A 39 -3.23 -51.51 18.32
C GLU A 39 -4.30 -50.89 19.23
N ASN A 40 -3.98 -49.81 19.95
CA ASN A 40 -4.93 -49.19 20.87
C ASN A 40 -5.83 -48.17 20.14
N GLU A 41 -7.05 -48.59 19.79
CA GLU A 41 -8.03 -47.79 19.06
C GLU A 41 -8.27 -46.40 19.67
N ASN A 42 -8.15 -46.27 20.99
CA ASN A 42 -8.32 -45.00 21.69
C ASN A 42 -7.21 -43.99 21.37
N ILE A 43 -5.98 -44.47 21.17
CA ILE A 43 -4.85 -43.59 20.83
C ILE A 43 -4.92 -43.20 19.36
N LYS A 44 -5.29 -44.12 18.48
CA LYS A 44 -5.54 -43.85 17.07
C LYS A 44 -6.67 -42.81 16.89
N SER A 45 -7.79 -42.99 17.58
CA SER A 45 -8.89 -42.03 17.58
C SER A 45 -8.46 -40.66 18.12
N SER A 46 -7.65 -40.63 19.18
CA SER A 46 -7.10 -39.38 19.73
C SER A 46 -6.17 -38.65 18.74
N LEU A 47 -5.34 -39.40 18.02
CA LEU A 47 -4.47 -38.86 16.96
C LEU A 47 -5.30 -38.31 15.80
N ASP A 48 -6.32 -39.03 15.35
CA ASP A 48 -7.22 -38.57 14.28
C ASP A 48 -7.96 -37.29 14.69
N ILE A 49 -8.50 -37.24 15.91
CA ILE A 49 -9.15 -36.03 16.46
C ILE A 49 -8.16 -34.86 16.52
N SER A 50 -6.91 -35.10 16.93
CA SER A 50 -5.88 -34.07 16.97
C SER A 50 -5.53 -33.54 15.57
N GLY A 51 -5.49 -34.42 14.56
CA GLY A 51 -5.29 -34.05 13.16
C GLY A 51 -6.44 -33.22 12.60
N TYR A 52 -7.68 -33.57 12.91
CA TYR A 52 -8.85 -32.77 12.55
C TYR A 52 -8.83 -31.39 13.21
N LEU A 53 -8.50 -31.32 14.51
CA LEU A 53 -8.37 -30.05 15.22
C LEU A 53 -7.26 -29.18 14.65
N PHE A 54 -6.10 -29.76 14.29
CA PHE A 54 -5.02 -29.03 13.64
C PHE A 54 -5.46 -28.47 12.28
N THR A 55 -6.15 -29.28 11.47
CA THR A 55 -6.65 -28.86 10.15
C THR A 55 -7.71 -27.76 10.26
N LEU A 56 -8.66 -27.89 11.19
CA LEU A 56 -9.68 -26.87 11.44
C LEU A 56 -9.06 -25.57 11.93
N SER A 57 -8.03 -25.67 12.76
CA SER A 57 -7.30 -24.54 13.31
C SER A 57 -6.45 -23.83 12.27
N SER A 58 -5.74 -24.57 11.41
CA SER A 58 -4.96 -24.01 10.31
C SER A 58 -5.88 -23.33 9.28
N LEU A 59 -7.02 -23.93 8.96
CA LEU A 59 -8.03 -23.32 8.09
C LEU A 59 -8.59 -22.03 8.71
N SER A 60 -8.89 -22.05 10.02
CA SER A 60 -9.35 -20.87 10.75
C SER A 60 -8.28 -19.76 10.79
N LEU A 61 -7.00 -20.13 10.94
CA LEU A 61 -5.88 -19.19 10.87
C LEU A 61 -5.80 -18.54 9.48
N VAL A 62 -5.94 -19.33 8.41
CA VAL A 62 -5.99 -18.82 7.02
C VAL A 62 -7.14 -17.84 6.88
N PHE A 63 -8.35 -18.16 7.35
CA PHE A 63 -9.49 -17.22 7.29
C PHE A 63 -9.30 -15.97 8.14
N ILE A 64 -8.66 -16.07 9.32
CA ILE A 64 -8.35 -14.89 10.16
C ILE A 64 -7.30 -14.01 9.46
N LEU A 65 -6.26 -14.59 8.88
CA LEU A 65 -5.26 -13.88 8.10
C LEU A 65 -5.91 -13.23 6.87
N PHE A 66 -6.73 -13.97 6.12
CA PHE A 66 -7.44 -13.48 4.94
C PHE A 66 -8.45 -12.37 5.27
N LYS A 67 -9.17 -12.48 6.39
CA LYS A 67 -10.08 -11.44 6.90
C LYS A 67 -9.34 -10.19 7.40
N ASN A 68 -8.08 -10.33 7.81
CA ASN A 68 -7.22 -9.22 8.23
C ASN A 68 -6.48 -8.56 7.06
N PHE A 69 -6.37 -9.21 5.90
CA PHE A 69 -6.01 -8.54 4.64
C PHE A 69 -7.18 -7.64 4.27
N LYS A 70 -7.03 -6.32 4.50
CA LYS A 70 -8.03 -5.37 4.06
C LYS A 70 -7.99 -5.29 2.55
N ARG A 71 -9.13 -5.02 1.91
CA ARG A 71 -9.21 -4.71 0.47
C ARG A 71 -8.20 -3.63 0.04
N SER A 72 -7.82 -2.73 0.96
CA SER A 72 -6.76 -1.73 0.78
C SER A 72 -5.37 -2.32 0.55
N ASP A 73 -5.05 -3.48 1.12
CA ASP A 73 -3.75 -4.13 0.97
C ASP A 73 -3.65 -4.82 -0.39
N TYR A 74 -4.78 -5.32 -0.91
CA TYR A 74 -4.90 -5.83 -2.28
C TYR A 74 -4.72 -4.72 -3.32
N THR A 75 -5.34 -3.55 -3.10
CA THR A 75 -5.16 -2.39 -3.97
C THR A 75 -3.72 -1.92 -3.93
N ARG A 76 -3.07 -1.94 -2.77
CA ARG A 76 -1.65 -1.56 -2.62
C ARG A 76 -0.71 -2.49 -3.39
N PHE A 77 -0.96 -3.81 -3.37
CA PHE A 77 -0.17 -4.78 -4.15
C PHE A 77 -0.38 -4.66 -5.66
N GLU A 78 -1.61 -4.41 -6.11
CA GLU A 78 -1.96 -4.25 -7.52
C GLU A 78 -1.43 -2.90 -8.09
N ILE A 79 -1.45 -1.84 -7.28
CA ILE A 79 -0.84 -0.55 -7.59
C ILE A 79 0.69 -0.67 -7.62
N ASN A 80 1.32 -1.36 -6.65
CA ASN A 80 2.77 -1.58 -6.63
C ASN A 80 3.25 -2.45 -7.80
N LYS A 81 2.46 -3.43 -8.25
CA LYS A 81 2.77 -4.23 -9.44
C LYS A 81 2.68 -3.38 -10.73
N ASN A 82 1.68 -2.53 -10.84
CA ASN A 82 1.54 -1.59 -11.96
C ASN A 82 2.64 -0.50 -11.99
N TYR A 83 3.32 -0.23 -10.87
CA TYR A 83 4.45 0.71 -10.78
C TYR A 83 5.77 0.06 -11.21
N LEU A 84 6.04 -1.18 -10.78
CA LEU A 84 7.19 -1.96 -11.25
C LEU A 84 7.16 -2.20 -12.78
N GLU A 85 5.99 -2.15 -13.39
CA GLU A 85 5.80 -2.30 -14.84
C GLU A 85 5.64 -0.96 -15.62
N ASN A 86 5.54 0.22 -14.98
CA ASN A 86 5.28 1.48 -15.72
C ASN A 86 5.96 2.74 -15.16
N ASN A 87 6.91 3.26 -15.96
CA ASN A 87 7.29 4.66 -16.19
C ASN A 87 6.67 5.73 -15.25
N ALA A 88 7.09 5.74 -13.98
CA ALA A 88 6.63 6.70 -12.98
C ALA A 88 7.01 8.15 -13.36
N GLU A 89 8.16 8.32 -13.99
CA GLU A 89 8.63 9.60 -14.54
C GLU A 89 7.67 10.11 -15.62
N GLU A 90 7.29 9.28 -16.59
CA GLU A 90 6.33 9.66 -17.63
C GLU A 90 4.95 10.01 -17.04
N LYS A 91 4.46 9.25 -16.07
CA LYS A 91 3.22 9.56 -15.35
C LYS A 91 3.30 10.88 -14.60
N LEU A 92 4.45 11.19 -13.98
CA LEU A 92 4.71 12.46 -13.31
C LEU A 92 4.70 13.60 -14.33
N VAL A 93 5.45 13.48 -15.43
CA VAL A 93 5.53 14.49 -16.50
C VAL A 93 4.16 14.76 -17.11
N HIS A 94 3.38 13.71 -17.41
CA HIS A 94 2.04 13.84 -17.94
C HIS A 94 1.10 14.56 -16.96
N SER A 95 1.12 14.17 -15.68
CA SER A 95 0.28 14.78 -14.63
C SER A 95 0.65 16.24 -14.38
N LEU A 96 1.94 16.58 -14.34
CA LEU A 96 2.42 17.95 -14.21
C LEU A 96 1.97 18.82 -15.39
N THR A 97 2.05 18.29 -16.61
CA THR A 97 1.60 18.97 -17.84
C THR A 97 0.10 19.23 -17.81
N ASN A 98 -0.71 18.24 -17.42
CA ASN A 98 -2.17 18.40 -17.32
C ASN A 98 -2.57 19.47 -16.29
N ILE A 99 -1.90 19.49 -15.12
CA ILE A 99 -2.15 20.53 -14.10
C ILE A 99 -1.77 21.91 -14.64
N LYS A 100 -0.63 22.02 -15.33
CA LYS A 100 -0.21 23.27 -15.98
C LYS A 100 -1.30 23.76 -16.95
N VAL A 101 -1.78 22.89 -17.83
CA VAL A 101 -2.86 23.21 -18.80
C VAL A 101 -4.13 23.68 -18.07
N CYS A 102 -4.54 22.98 -17.01
CA CYS A 102 -5.70 23.37 -16.20
C CYS A 102 -5.54 24.79 -15.62
N LEU A 103 -4.35 25.11 -15.10
CA LEU A 103 -4.05 26.41 -14.50
C LEU A 103 -3.97 27.53 -15.53
N THR A 104 -3.47 27.26 -16.75
CA THR A 104 -3.33 28.25 -17.82
C THR A 104 -4.63 28.47 -18.58
N GLU A 105 -5.36 27.41 -18.89
CA GLU A 105 -6.61 27.47 -19.68
C GLU A 105 -7.85 27.69 -18.80
N ASN A 106 -7.67 27.75 -17.49
CA ASN A 106 -8.76 27.87 -16.51
C ASN A 106 -9.80 26.73 -16.59
N THR A 107 -9.33 25.52 -16.88
CA THR A 107 -10.15 24.30 -16.94
C THR A 107 -9.91 23.43 -15.69
N VAL A 108 -10.89 22.60 -15.33
CA VAL A 108 -10.79 21.66 -14.20
C VAL A 108 -10.78 20.19 -14.65
N LYS A 109 -10.81 19.97 -15.96
CA LYS A 109 -10.83 18.64 -16.56
C LYS A 109 -9.52 17.91 -16.21
N ASP A 110 -9.64 16.72 -15.61
CA ASP A 110 -8.50 15.88 -15.21
C ASP A 110 -7.54 16.50 -14.15
N LEU A 111 -7.92 17.62 -13.52
CA LEU A 111 -7.13 18.26 -12.46
C LEU A 111 -7.01 17.36 -11.22
N TYR A 112 -8.13 16.77 -10.80
CA TYR A 112 -8.20 15.90 -9.62
C TYR A 112 -7.37 14.62 -9.80
N SER A 113 -7.57 13.93 -10.93
CA SER A 113 -6.82 12.71 -11.26
C SER A 113 -5.32 12.99 -11.33
N SER A 114 -4.91 14.09 -11.98
CA SER A 114 -3.49 14.49 -12.06
C SER A 114 -2.89 14.83 -10.69
N CYS A 115 -3.64 15.50 -9.81
CA CYS A 115 -3.19 15.78 -8.44
C CYS A 115 -3.05 14.50 -7.60
N ILE A 116 -3.92 13.50 -7.79
CA ILE A 116 -3.83 12.21 -7.11
C ILE A 116 -2.56 11.46 -7.54
N VAL A 117 -2.24 11.46 -8.83
CA VAL A 117 -1.04 10.78 -9.33
C VAL A 117 0.22 11.35 -8.65
N ILE A 118 0.35 12.69 -8.59
CA ILE A 118 1.48 13.33 -7.90
C ILE A 118 1.51 12.98 -6.42
N LYS A 119 0.36 12.94 -5.75
CA LYS A 119 0.26 12.53 -4.34
C LYS A 119 0.74 11.09 -4.13
N ASN A 120 0.34 10.17 -5.00
CA ASN A 120 0.74 8.77 -4.90
C ASN A 120 2.24 8.63 -5.11
N ILE A 121 2.79 9.22 -6.19
CA ILE A 121 4.24 9.23 -6.46
C ILE A 121 5.02 9.80 -5.26
N TYR A 122 4.58 10.90 -4.68
CA TYR A 122 5.24 11.46 -3.49
C TYR A 122 5.19 10.54 -2.26
N ASN A 123 4.04 9.93 -1.97
CA ASN A 123 3.91 9.02 -0.83
C ASN A 123 4.76 7.76 -1.03
N ASP A 124 4.82 7.26 -2.26
CA ASP A 124 5.61 6.07 -2.59
C ASP A 124 7.10 6.37 -2.46
N LEU A 125 7.59 7.51 -2.97
CA LEU A 125 8.97 7.98 -2.76
C LEU A 125 9.34 8.21 -1.27
N LYS A 126 8.33 8.54 -0.45
CA LYS A 126 8.52 8.77 0.99
C LYS A 126 8.61 7.47 1.78
N ASP A 127 7.79 6.48 1.43
CA ASP A 127 7.62 5.25 2.20
C ASP A 127 8.45 4.08 1.64
N GLU A 128 8.81 4.11 0.36
CA GLU A 128 9.60 3.09 -0.33
C GLU A 128 10.85 3.72 -1.00
N GLN A 129 12.04 3.15 -0.76
CA GLN A 129 13.27 3.52 -1.50
C GLN A 129 13.29 2.89 -2.91
N SER A 130 12.13 2.66 -3.53
CA SER A 130 11.99 1.77 -4.70
C SER A 130 12.36 2.41 -6.03
N ASP A 131 12.31 3.75 -6.14
CA ASP A 131 12.64 4.45 -7.37
C ASP A 131 13.91 5.29 -7.23
N VAL A 132 15.05 4.72 -7.64
CA VAL A 132 16.38 5.36 -7.58
C VAL A 132 16.41 6.68 -8.37
N ASP A 133 15.59 6.75 -9.41
CA ASP A 133 15.60 7.78 -10.44
C ASP A 133 14.89 9.06 -9.99
N LEU A 134 13.69 8.91 -9.45
CA LEU A 134 12.90 10.02 -8.93
C LEU A 134 13.33 10.45 -7.53
N LYS A 135 14.15 9.65 -6.83
CA LYS A 135 14.63 9.95 -5.48
C LYS A 135 15.35 11.31 -5.40
N ALA A 136 16.13 11.64 -6.43
CA ALA A 136 16.86 12.91 -6.51
C ALA A 136 15.95 14.15 -6.49
N TYR A 137 14.70 14.01 -6.96
CA TYR A 137 13.72 15.09 -7.10
C TYR A 137 12.64 15.08 -6.00
N THR A 138 12.83 14.28 -4.95
CA THR A 138 11.83 14.11 -3.88
C THR A 138 11.46 15.44 -3.21
N SER A 139 12.42 16.35 -3.07
CA SER A 139 12.21 17.67 -2.45
C SER A 139 11.32 18.56 -3.31
N GLU A 140 11.53 18.54 -4.62
CA GLU A 140 10.84 19.33 -5.62
C GLU A 140 9.43 18.79 -5.84
N ILE A 141 9.29 17.46 -5.94
CA ILE A 141 8.00 16.77 -5.99
C ILE A 141 7.19 17.09 -4.72
N LYS A 142 7.82 17.05 -3.54
CA LYS A 142 7.20 17.45 -2.26
C LYS A 142 6.75 18.91 -2.27
N SER A 143 7.58 19.80 -2.81
CA SER A 143 7.27 21.24 -2.93
C SER A 143 6.00 21.45 -3.78
N VAL A 144 5.95 20.85 -4.97
CA VAL A 144 4.79 20.89 -5.85
C VAL A 144 3.57 20.29 -5.15
N PHE A 145 3.67 19.09 -4.58
CA PHE A 145 2.59 18.44 -3.85
C PHE A 145 2.02 19.32 -2.72
N ASN A 146 2.89 19.93 -1.92
CA ASN A 146 2.47 20.82 -0.83
C ASN A 146 1.73 22.06 -1.36
N LEU A 147 2.14 22.61 -2.50
CA LEU A 147 1.44 23.71 -3.14
C LEU A 147 0.06 23.30 -3.65
N LEU A 148 -0.04 22.17 -4.33
CA LEU A 148 -1.32 21.63 -4.79
C LEU A 148 -2.29 21.43 -3.62
N ASN A 149 -1.79 20.92 -2.48
CA ASN A 149 -2.59 20.72 -1.28
C ASN A 149 -2.94 22.04 -0.55
N LYS A 150 -2.01 23.00 -0.48
CA LYS A 150 -2.24 24.33 0.11
C LYS A 150 -3.40 25.05 -0.57
N PHE A 151 -3.45 24.99 -1.90
CA PHE A 151 -4.54 25.56 -2.71
C PHE A 151 -5.71 24.59 -2.91
N LYS A 152 -5.69 23.43 -2.25
CA LYS A 152 -6.74 22.41 -2.27
C LYS A 152 -7.14 21.96 -3.69
N LEU A 153 -6.19 21.97 -4.63
CA LEU A 153 -6.42 21.58 -6.02
C LEU A 153 -6.85 20.11 -6.12
N SER A 154 -6.34 19.25 -5.24
CA SER A 154 -6.76 17.85 -5.12
C SER A 154 -8.19 17.65 -4.60
N SER A 155 -8.91 18.71 -4.26
CA SER A 155 -10.32 18.66 -3.84
C SER A 155 -11.28 19.29 -4.87
N ILE A 156 -10.73 19.77 -5.98
CA ILE A 156 -11.47 20.37 -7.09
C ILE A 156 -11.45 19.32 -8.20
N GLY A 157 -12.57 18.62 -8.39
CA GLY A 157 -12.59 17.43 -9.26
C GLY A 157 -13.71 17.36 -10.28
N PHE A 158 -14.66 18.29 -10.23
CA PHE A 158 -15.80 18.32 -11.15
C PHE A 158 -16.04 19.74 -11.66
N GLU A 159 -16.68 19.88 -12.81
CA GLU A 159 -17.02 21.19 -13.40
C GLU A 159 -17.82 22.09 -12.44
N SER A 160 -18.58 21.49 -11.51
CA SER A 160 -19.29 22.22 -10.45
C SER A 160 -18.37 22.93 -9.45
N ASP A 161 -17.10 22.56 -9.36
CA ASP A 161 -16.09 23.21 -8.52
C ASP A 161 -15.34 24.34 -9.24
N ILE A 162 -15.69 24.67 -10.49
CA ILE A 162 -14.98 25.69 -11.27
C ILE A 162 -15.01 27.07 -10.61
N VAL A 163 -16.04 27.37 -9.82
CA VAL A 163 -16.12 28.61 -9.02
C VAL A 163 -15.04 28.64 -7.94
N LYS A 164 -14.79 27.52 -7.26
CA LYS A 164 -13.69 27.38 -6.28
C LYS A 164 -12.33 27.43 -6.97
N PHE A 165 -12.23 26.93 -8.20
CA PHE A 165 -11.00 27.03 -8.99
C PHE A 165 -10.71 28.45 -9.47
N LYS A 166 -11.76 29.20 -9.83
CA LYS A 166 -11.66 30.61 -10.23
C LYS A 166 -11.37 31.56 -9.05
N SER A 167 -11.68 31.18 -7.81
CA SER A 167 -11.34 31.99 -6.64
C SER A 167 -9.85 31.96 -6.28
N ILE A 168 -9.07 31.04 -6.86
CA ILE A 168 -7.60 31.05 -6.78
C ILE A 168 -7.09 32.22 -7.63
N THR A 169 -6.39 33.15 -7.00
CA THR A 169 -5.86 34.35 -7.68
C THR A 169 -4.90 33.99 -8.82
N SER A 170 -4.83 34.85 -9.84
CA SER A 170 -3.88 34.72 -10.96
C SER A 170 -2.45 34.55 -10.48
N ASP A 171 -2.03 35.32 -9.47
CA ASP A 171 -0.67 35.29 -8.94
C ASP A 171 -0.34 33.93 -8.32
N ASN A 172 -1.31 33.33 -7.61
CA ASN A 172 -1.15 32.00 -7.05
C ASN A 172 -1.08 30.93 -8.14
N LYS A 173 -1.90 31.05 -9.20
CA LYS A 173 -1.83 30.13 -10.35
C LYS A 173 -0.48 30.23 -11.06
N HIS A 174 0.01 31.44 -11.31
CA HIS A 174 1.33 31.68 -11.90
C HIS A 174 2.45 31.11 -11.03
N TYR A 175 2.36 31.28 -9.72
CA TYR A 175 3.35 30.72 -8.79
C TYR A 175 3.39 29.19 -8.82
N ILE A 176 2.22 28.52 -8.88
CA ILE A 176 2.14 27.06 -9.01
C ILE A 176 2.72 26.61 -10.35
N VAL A 177 2.36 27.28 -11.45
CA VAL A 177 2.88 26.97 -12.80
C VAL A 177 4.41 27.11 -12.83
N GLY A 178 4.97 28.16 -12.23
CA GLY A 178 6.42 28.35 -12.18
C GLY A 178 7.14 27.20 -11.47
N LYS A 179 6.57 26.67 -10.39
CA LYS A 179 7.12 25.49 -9.69
C LYS A 179 6.96 24.19 -10.45
N ILE A 180 5.87 24.05 -11.21
CA ILE A 180 5.68 22.92 -12.11
C ILE A 180 6.71 22.98 -13.26
N ASP A 181 6.95 24.15 -13.85
CA ASP A 181 7.90 24.33 -14.93
C ASP A 181 9.34 24.06 -14.51
N GLU A 182 9.72 24.46 -13.29
CA GLU A 182 11.02 24.14 -12.70
C GLU A 182 11.24 22.62 -12.60
N LEU A 183 10.27 21.88 -12.08
CA LEU A 183 10.34 20.42 -11.97
C LEU A 183 10.34 19.74 -13.35
N LEU A 184 9.49 20.20 -14.28
CA LEU A 184 9.47 19.66 -15.65
C LEU A 184 10.80 19.87 -16.39
N TRP A 185 11.45 21.02 -16.18
CA TRP A 185 12.75 21.31 -16.77
C TRP A 185 13.83 20.37 -16.22
N GLN A 186 13.85 20.12 -14.91
CA GLN A 186 14.79 19.20 -14.27
C GLN A 186 14.61 17.76 -14.78
N LEU A 187 13.37 17.29 -14.90
CA LEU A 187 13.07 15.95 -15.43
C LEU A 187 13.51 15.81 -16.91
N LYS A 188 13.27 16.84 -17.74
CA LYS A 188 13.66 16.84 -19.17
C LYS A 188 15.17 16.85 -19.41
N GLN A 189 15.95 17.55 -18.59
CA GLN A 189 17.41 17.54 -18.74
C GLN A 189 17.99 16.12 -18.57
N ARG A 190 17.37 15.33 -17.70
CA ARG A 190 17.77 13.94 -17.47
C ARG A 190 17.44 13.03 -18.65
N SER A 191 16.25 13.16 -19.24
CA SER A 191 15.88 12.35 -20.40
C SER A 191 16.82 12.59 -21.59
N SER A 192 17.32 13.82 -21.76
CA SER A 192 18.33 14.15 -22.80
C SER A 192 19.76 13.69 -22.51
N LEU A 193 20.06 13.26 -21.28
CA LEU A 193 21.39 12.75 -20.90
C LEU A 193 21.51 11.22 -21.03
N ASN A 194 20.37 10.53 -21.22
CA ASN A 194 20.28 9.07 -21.30
C ASN A 194 20.00 8.57 -22.75
N GLU A 195 19.89 9.47 -23.73
CA GLU A 195 19.87 9.19 -25.18
C GLU A 195 21.28 9.36 -25.79
#